data_AF-A0A497FG60-F1
#
_entry.id   AF-A0A497FG60-F1
#
_cell.length_a   1.000
_cell.length_b   1.000
_cell.length_c   1.000
_cell.angle_alpha   90.00
_cell.angle_beta   90.00
_cell.angle_gamma   90.00
#
_symmetry.space_group_name_H-M   'P 1'
#
loop_
_entity.id
_entity.type
_entity.pdbx_description
1 polymer ?
#
loop_
_entity_poly.entity_id
_entity_poly.type
_entity_poly.pdbx_seq_one_letter_code
_entity_poly.pdbx_strand_id
1 'polypeptide(L)'
;MKASRLPHKAIGLFDVISSLIERGIYLGKLPVGVKSVEMVTSESIRIMFIDRIDYNLLYQVAVRSGFSVDARGYPPRIVDKGNIVARVGSRSDPGADRNIFIYLFPTSANSMSMYMRVIAARYGILDPLNNKINVEKLLRYNLKVIGFVEKYRKNRYKNLIKELKL
;
A
#
# COMPACT_ATOMS: atom_id res chain seq x y z
N MET A 1 11.18 13.17 31.56
CA MET A 1 11.28 14.14 30.45
C MET A 1 10.18 13.87 29.44
N LYS A 2 9.22 14.78 29.25
CA LYS A 2 8.23 14.69 28.16
C LYS A 2 8.94 15.03 26.85
N ALA A 3 9.15 14.04 25.99
CA ALA A 3 9.61 14.29 24.63
C ALA A 3 8.60 15.19 23.92
N SER A 4 9.02 16.41 23.60
CA SER A 4 8.30 17.34 22.74
C SER A 4 8.18 16.71 21.35
N ARG A 5 7.06 16.01 21.09
CA ARG A 5 6.80 15.41 19.79
C ARG A 5 6.25 16.48 18.86
N LEU A 6 7.15 17.21 18.20
CA LEU A 6 6.80 17.93 16.99
C LEU A 6 6.07 16.96 16.04
N PRO A 7 4.91 17.34 15.48
CA PRO A 7 4.16 16.45 14.60
C PRO A 7 5.03 16.13 13.37
N HIS A 8 5.46 14.87 13.27
CA HIS A 8 6.25 14.40 12.14
C HIS A 8 5.40 14.50 10.87
N LYS A 9 5.71 15.46 10.01
CA LYS A 9 5.02 15.65 8.72
C LYS A 9 5.43 14.50 7.79
N ALA A 10 4.52 13.58 7.50
CA ALA A 10 4.81 12.51 6.53
C ALA A 10 5.19 13.13 5.18
N ILE A 11 6.31 12.68 4.64
CA ILE A 11 6.79 13.08 3.32
C ILE A 11 6.04 12.26 2.25
N GLY A 12 5.65 11.02 2.57
CA GLY A 12 4.87 10.16 1.68
C GLY A 12 4.14 9.01 2.39
N LEU A 13 3.53 8.12 1.59
CA LEU A 13 2.79 6.97 2.11
C LEU A 13 3.66 5.99 2.91
N PHE A 14 4.96 5.90 2.61
CA PHE A 14 5.88 5.05 3.36
C PHE A 14 5.92 5.41 4.85
N ASP A 15 6.06 6.69 5.19
CA ASP A 15 6.17 7.13 6.59
C ASP A 15 4.90 6.79 7.39
N VAL A 16 3.74 6.98 6.76
CA VAL A 16 2.43 6.68 7.36
C VAL A 16 2.29 5.17 7.58
N ILE A 17 2.56 4.38 6.55
CA ILE A 17 2.42 2.92 6.58
C ILE A 17 3.41 2.28 7.57
N SER A 18 4.66 2.72 7.58
CA SER A 18 5.66 2.23 8.53
C SER A 18 5.24 2.53 9.97
N SER A 19 4.75 3.75 10.26
CA SER A 19 4.23 4.08 11.59
C SER A 19 3.01 3.24 11.97
N LEU A 20 2.11 2.94 11.03
CA LEU A 20 0.96 2.06 11.27
C LEU A 20 1.41 0.63 11.58
N ILE A 21 2.40 0.11 10.88
CA ILE A 21 2.94 -1.24 11.11
C ILE A 21 3.67 -1.32 12.46
N GLU A 22 4.46 -0.31 12.82
CA GLU A 22 5.25 -0.31 14.05
C GLU A 22 4.43 0.01 15.31
N ARG A 23 3.47 0.94 15.19
CA ARG A 23 2.81 1.57 16.35
C ARG A 23 1.30 1.40 16.36
N GLY A 24 0.71 0.84 15.31
CA GLY A 24 -0.74 0.72 15.12
C GLY A 24 -1.44 2.04 14.78
N ILE A 25 -0.77 3.19 14.86
CA ILE A 25 -1.36 4.50 14.65
C ILE A 25 -0.37 5.48 14.00
N TYR A 26 -0.90 6.42 13.22
CA TYR A 26 -0.19 7.58 12.72
C TYR A 26 -0.96 8.86 13.10
N LEU A 27 -0.29 9.78 13.82
CA LEU A 27 -0.88 11.00 14.38
C LEU A 27 -0.43 12.28 13.67
N GLY A 28 0.28 12.16 12.54
CA GLY A 28 0.77 13.30 11.78
C GLY A 28 -0.17 13.74 10.66
N LYS A 29 0.23 14.77 9.92
CA LYS A 29 -0.48 15.22 8.72
C LYS A 29 -0.30 14.21 7.59
N LEU A 30 -1.39 13.77 6.99
CA LEU A 30 -1.36 12.83 5.86
C LEU A 30 -0.80 13.47 4.58
N PRO A 31 -0.21 12.67 3.68
CA PRO A 31 0.25 13.15 2.38
C PRO A 31 -0.88 13.77 1.56
N VAL A 32 -0.56 14.80 0.76
CA VAL A 32 -1.52 15.47 -0.13
C VAL A 32 -2.27 14.47 -1.00
N GLY A 33 -3.60 14.63 -1.05
CA GLY A 33 -4.51 13.76 -1.79
C GLY A 33 -5.03 12.56 -0.99
N VAL A 34 -4.51 12.31 0.21
CA VAL A 34 -4.90 11.18 1.06
C VAL A 34 -5.86 11.65 2.15
N LYS A 35 -7.00 10.97 2.27
CA LYS A 35 -8.03 11.22 3.30
C LYS A 35 -7.79 10.38 4.56
N SER A 36 -7.49 9.09 4.41
CA SER A 36 -7.13 8.21 5.52
C SER A 36 -6.22 7.07 5.06
N VAL A 37 -5.46 6.51 5.99
CA VAL A 37 -4.68 5.27 5.81
C VAL A 37 -4.92 4.40 7.02
N GLU A 38 -5.37 3.18 6.80
CA GLU A 38 -5.83 2.29 7.87
C GLU A 38 -5.34 0.86 7.64
N MET A 39 -4.90 0.20 8.71
CA MET A 39 -4.62 -1.22 8.70
C MET A 39 -5.94 -1.99 8.86
N VAL A 40 -6.35 -2.73 7.82
CA VAL A 40 -7.60 -3.50 7.81
C VAL A 40 -7.38 -4.90 8.38
N THR A 41 -6.23 -5.49 8.04
CA THR A 41 -5.72 -6.75 8.61
C THR A 41 -4.21 -6.63 8.76
N SER A 42 -3.55 -7.64 9.35
CA SER A 42 -2.08 -7.73 9.39
C SER A 42 -1.40 -7.70 8.01
N GLU A 43 -2.16 -7.92 6.93
CA GLU A 43 -1.67 -8.06 5.56
C GLU A 43 -2.21 -6.99 4.61
N SER A 44 -3.21 -6.20 5.04
CA SER A 44 -3.95 -5.30 4.16
C SER A 44 -4.02 -3.90 4.73
N ILE A 45 -3.59 -2.92 3.93
CA ILE A 45 -3.72 -1.50 4.23
C ILE A 45 -4.68 -0.87 3.24
N ARG A 46 -5.65 -0.11 3.76
CA ARG A 46 -6.57 0.71 2.98
C ARG A 46 -6.05 2.14 2.93
N ILE A 47 -5.91 2.68 1.72
CA ILE A 47 -5.55 4.08 1.46
C ILE A 47 -6.76 4.72 0.79
N MET A 48 -7.41 5.64 1.51
CA MET A 48 -8.55 6.40 0.97
C MET A 48 -8.07 7.74 0.42
N PHE A 49 -8.45 8.05 -0.80
CA PHE A 49 -8.13 9.32 -1.45
C PHE A 49 -9.26 10.34 -1.33
N ILE A 50 -8.94 11.62 -1.52
CA ILE A 50 -9.92 12.71 -1.42
C ILE A 50 -10.98 12.65 -2.55
N ASP A 51 -10.62 12.08 -3.69
CA ASP A 51 -11.48 11.86 -4.85
C ASP A 51 -11.45 10.40 -5.34
N ARG A 52 -12.25 10.10 -6.38
CA ARG A 52 -12.31 8.77 -7.00
C ARG A 52 -10.98 8.43 -7.66
N ILE A 53 -10.64 7.14 -7.64
CA ILE A 53 -9.42 6.66 -8.29
C ILE A 53 -9.54 6.81 -9.81
N ASP A 54 -8.54 7.44 -10.42
CA ASP A 54 -8.37 7.49 -11.87
C ASP A 54 -7.79 6.16 -12.35
N TYR A 55 -8.64 5.33 -12.97
CA TYR A 55 -8.27 3.98 -13.40
C TYR A 55 -7.25 4.00 -14.54
N ASN A 56 -7.31 4.99 -15.43
CA ASN A 56 -6.38 5.11 -16.54
C ASN A 56 -4.98 5.46 -16.02
N LEU A 57 -4.89 6.42 -15.10
CA LEU A 57 -3.62 6.76 -14.45
C LEU A 57 -3.09 5.60 -13.62
N LEU A 58 -3.94 4.93 -12.85
CA LEU A 58 -3.55 3.77 -12.04
C LEU A 58 -2.97 2.66 -12.92
N TYR A 59 -3.63 2.36 -14.05
CA TYR A 59 -3.17 1.38 -15.02
C TYR A 59 -1.78 1.73 -15.57
N GLN A 60 -1.60 2.96 -16.04
CA GLN A 60 -0.31 3.42 -16.58
C GLN A 60 0.82 3.31 -15.54
N VAL A 61 0.55 3.70 -14.30
CA VAL A 61 1.53 3.63 -13.21
C VAL A 61 1.83 2.18 -12.81
N ALA A 62 0.83 1.29 -12.86
CA ALA A 62 1.01 -0.14 -12.57
C ALA A 62 1.93 -0.81 -13.59
N VAL A 63 1.64 -0.62 -14.89
CA VAL A 63 2.46 -1.16 -15.99
C VAL A 63 3.90 -0.64 -15.91
N ARG A 64 4.09 0.67 -15.71
CA ARG A 64 5.42 1.27 -15.52
C ARG A 64 6.15 0.78 -14.27
N SER A 65 5.43 0.26 -13.29
CA SER A 65 6.01 -0.32 -12.06
C SER A 65 6.26 -1.83 -12.17
N GLY A 66 6.05 -2.41 -13.36
CA GLY A 66 6.26 -3.84 -13.62
C GLY A 66 5.17 -4.74 -13.05
N PHE A 67 3.94 -4.24 -12.96
CA PHE A 67 2.75 -5.01 -12.59
C PHE A 67 1.83 -5.21 -13.79
N SER A 68 1.04 -6.27 -13.76
CA SER A 68 -0.11 -6.43 -14.66
C SER A 68 -1.38 -5.92 -14.00
N VAL A 69 -2.41 -5.66 -14.82
CA VAL A 69 -3.72 -5.20 -14.35
C VAL A 69 -4.78 -6.15 -14.88
N ASP A 70 -5.59 -6.68 -13.97
CA ASP A 70 -6.81 -7.42 -14.28
C ASP A 70 -8.02 -6.51 -14.09
N ALA A 71 -8.81 -6.33 -15.15
CA ALA A 71 -9.98 -5.47 -15.21
C ALA A 71 -11.20 -6.18 -15.83
N ARG A 72 -11.29 -7.51 -15.70
CA ARG A 72 -12.38 -8.34 -16.25
C ARG A 72 -13.74 -8.10 -15.54
N GLY A 73 -14.33 -6.92 -15.73
CA GLY A 73 -15.68 -6.57 -15.23
C GLY A 73 -15.74 -6.11 -13.77
N TYR A 74 -14.60 -5.96 -13.10
CA TYR A 74 -14.48 -5.50 -11.72
C TYR A 74 -13.60 -4.25 -11.62
N PRO A 75 -13.66 -3.49 -10.51
CA PRO A 75 -12.68 -2.46 -10.22
C PRO A 75 -11.25 -3.01 -10.36
N PRO A 76 -10.28 -2.21 -10.87
CA PRO A 76 -8.96 -2.71 -11.22
C PRO A 76 -8.25 -3.47 -10.10
N ARG A 77 -7.66 -4.62 -10.45
CA ARG A 77 -6.77 -5.41 -9.59
C ARG A 77 -5.37 -5.40 -10.16
N ILE A 78 -4.40 -5.03 -9.34
CA ILE A 78 -3.00 -4.97 -9.70
C ILE A 78 -2.35 -6.29 -9.29
N VAL A 79 -1.65 -6.93 -10.22
CA VAL A 79 -1.17 -8.30 -10.09
C VAL A 79 0.35 -8.36 -10.30
N ASP A 80 1.03 -9.13 -9.45
CA ASP A 80 2.44 -9.51 -9.61
C ASP A 80 2.54 -11.03 -9.63
N LYS A 81 3.00 -11.61 -10.75
CA LYS A 81 3.16 -13.07 -10.94
C LYS A 81 1.96 -13.90 -10.43
N GLY A 82 0.74 -13.46 -10.75
CA GLY A 82 -0.50 -14.13 -10.36
C GLY A 82 -1.01 -13.84 -8.94
N ASN A 83 -0.31 -13.02 -8.15
CA ASN A 83 -0.78 -12.54 -6.84
C ASN A 83 -1.37 -11.14 -6.95
N ILE A 84 -2.54 -10.90 -6.33
CA ILE A 84 -3.10 -9.55 -6.23
C ILE A 84 -2.30 -8.76 -5.20
N VAL A 85 -1.64 -7.68 -5.62
CA VAL A 85 -0.82 -6.81 -4.75
C VAL A 85 -1.56 -5.54 -4.34
N ALA A 86 -2.52 -5.11 -5.15
CA ALA A 86 -3.42 -4.02 -4.82
C ALA A 86 -4.76 -4.19 -5.53
N ARG A 87 -5.83 -3.60 -4.99
CA ARG A 87 -7.12 -3.50 -5.67
C ARG A 87 -7.79 -2.16 -5.37
N VAL A 88 -8.56 -1.68 -6.34
CA VAL A 88 -9.48 -0.56 -6.10
C VAL A 88 -10.68 -1.06 -5.28
N GLY A 89 -11.20 -0.19 -4.42
CA GLY A 89 -12.43 -0.46 -3.69
C GLY A 89 -13.64 -0.61 -4.60
N SER A 90 -14.53 -1.52 -4.21
CA SER A 90 -15.81 -1.79 -4.85
C SER A 90 -16.94 -1.00 -4.19
N ARG A 91 -18.15 -1.01 -4.77
CA ARG A 91 -19.30 -0.28 -4.21
C ARG A 91 -19.67 -0.69 -2.78
N SER A 92 -19.34 -1.91 -2.37
CA SER A 92 -19.60 -2.42 -1.01
C SER A 92 -18.50 -2.04 0.00
N ASP A 93 -17.34 -1.57 -0.45
CA ASP A 93 -16.28 -1.13 0.45
C ASP A 93 -16.62 0.27 1.00
N PRO A 94 -16.40 0.57 2.30
CA PRO A 94 -16.56 1.91 2.82
C PRO A 94 -15.66 2.90 2.08
N GLY A 95 -16.23 3.94 1.48
CA GLY A 95 -15.50 4.88 0.62
C GLY A 95 -15.39 4.47 -0.86
N ALA A 96 -15.93 3.30 -1.22
CA ALA A 96 -16.07 2.79 -2.58
C ALA A 96 -14.80 2.89 -3.43
N ASP A 97 -14.94 3.44 -4.63
CA ASP A 97 -13.91 3.62 -5.66
C ASP A 97 -12.91 4.76 -5.36
N ARG A 98 -12.87 5.25 -4.12
CA ARG A 98 -11.83 6.17 -3.62
C ARG A 98 -10.70 5.44 -2.90
N ASN A 99 -10.84 4.13 -2.70
CA ASN A 99 -9.86 3.34 -1.97
C ASN A 99 -8.91 2.61 -2.92
N ILE A 100 -7.66 2.51 -2.49
CA ILE A 100 -6.74 1.46 -2.92
C ILE A 100 -6.41 0.62 -1.70
N PHE A 101 -6.69 -0.68 -1.77
CA PHE A 101 -6.20 -1.67 -0.83
C PHE A 101 -4.88 -2.19 -1.34
N ILE A 102 -3.85 -2.24 -0.49
CA ILE A 102 -2.56 -2.87 -0.79
C ILE A 102 -2.34 -4.07 0.12
N TYR A 103 -1.69 -5.09 -0.43
CA TYR A 103 -1.39 -6.33 0.27
C TYR A 103 0.12 -6.45 0.51
N LEU A 104 0.51 -6.43 1.78
CA LEU A 104 1.90 -6.43 2.23
C LEU A 104 2.18 -7.68 3.05
N PHE A 105 3.41 -8.20 2.98
CA PHE A 105 3.83 -9.27 3.85
C PHE A 105 4.09 -8.71 5.26
N PRO A 106 3.49 -9.30 6.32
CA PRO A 106 3.85 -8.96 7.68
C PRO A 106 5.26 -9.45 8.01
N THR A 107 5.90 -8.83 9.00
CA THR A 107 7.27 -9.15 9.43
C THR A 107 7.38 -10.45 10.23
N SER A 108 6.25 -11.09 10.55
CA SER A 108 6.17 -12.37 11.26
C SER A 108 5.37 -13.39 10.44
N ALA A 109 5.90 -14.60 10.31
CA ALA A 109 5.23 -15.70 9.61
C ALA A 109 3.92 -16.11 10.30
N ASN A 110 3.82 -15.93 11.61
CA ASN A 110 2.61 -16.25 12.39
C ASN A 110 1.46 -15.26 12.12
N SER A 111 1.78 -14.08 11.59
CA SER A 111 0.79 -13.06 11.22
C SER A 111 0.32 -13.21 9.77
N MET A 112 0.86 -14.21 9.04
CA MET A 112 0.48 -14.50 7.66
C MET A 112 -0.69 -15.48 7.61
N SER A 113 -1.69 -15.18 6.79
CA SER A 113 -2.71 -16.14 6.37
C SER A 113 -2.07 -17.31 5.62
N MET A 114 -2.75 -18.47 5.56
CA MET A 114 -2.24 -19.62 4.80
C MET A 114 -1.99 -19.28 3.33
N TYR A 115 -2.88 -18.49 2.72
CA TYR A 115 -2.70 -17.98 1.36
C TYR A 115 -1.40 -17.16 1.25
N MET A 116 -1.20 -16.19 2.15
CA MET A 116 -0.02 -15.34 2.12
C MET A 116 1.27 -16.13 2.38
N ARG A 117 1.26 -17.16 3.23
CA ARG A 117 2.43 -18.05 3.42
C ARG A 117 2.82 -18.76 2.13
N VAL A 118 1.85 -19.24 1.36
CA VAL A 118 2.11 -19.88 0.04
C VAL A 118 2.73 -18.87 -0.94
N ILE A 119 2.19 -17.65 -0.99
CA ILE A 119 2.77 -16.60 -1.84
C ILE A 119 4.18 -16.21 -1.34
N ALA A 120 4.37 -16.04 -0.04
CA ALA A 120 5.68 -15.71 0.54
C ALA A 120 6.73 -16.76 0.18
N ALA A 121 6.38 -18.05 0.25
CA ALA A 121 7.25 -19.14 -0.17
C ALA A 121 7.59 -19.06 -1.67
N ARG A 122 6.59 -18.81 -2.54
CA ARG A 122 6.80 -18.65 -3.99
C ARG A 122 7.76 -17.49 -4.32
N TYR A 123 7.67 -16.39 -3.56
CA TYR A 123 8.57 -15.24 -3.71
C TYR A 123 9.92 -15.43 -3.01
N GLY A 124 10.13 -16.55 -2.30
CA GLY A 124 11.31 -16.82 -1.49
C GLY A 124 11.47 -15.87 -0.31
N ILE A 125 10.38 -15.25 0.13
CA ILE A 125 10.29 -14.39 1.31
C ILE A 125 10.20 -15.24 2.58
N LEU A 126 9.52 -16.39 2.51
CA LEU A 126 9.40 -17.33 3.61
C LEU A 126 10.05 -18.65 3.21
N ASP A 127 10.93 -19.17 4.07
CA ASP A 127 11.40 -20.55 3.99
C ASP A 127 10.32 -21.47 4.60
N PRO A 128 9.68 -22.36 3.80
CA PRO A 128 8.62 -23.21 4.29
C PRO A 128 9.09 -24.29 5.28
N LEU A 129 10.40 -24.62 5.31
CA LEU A 129 10.94 -25.69 6.17
C LEU A 129 11.13 -25.23 7.62
N ASN A 130 11.51 -23.97 7.83
CA ASN A 130 11.88 -23.45 9.15
C ASN A 130 11.20 -22.12 9.51
N ASN A 131 10.28 -21.63 8.66
CA ASN A 131 9.57 -20.36 8.81
C ASN A 131 10.46 -19.11 8.90
N LYS A 132 11.72 -19.17 8.47
CA LYS A 132 12.59 -17.99 8.43
C LYS A 132 12.17 -17.06 7.32
N ILE A 133 12.12 -15.77 7.64
CA ILE A 133 11.81 -14.71 6.69
C ILE A 133 13.10 -14.15 6.10
N ASN A 134 13.17 -14.10 4.77
CA ASN A 134 14.17 -13.33 4.06
C ASN A 134 13.78 -11.84 4.08
N VAL A 135 14.39 -11.09 5.00
CA VAL A 135 14.08 -9.67 5.25
C VAL A 135 14.31 -8.80 4.01
N GLU A 136 15.37 -9.05 3.25
CA GLU A 136 15.66 -8.27 2.04
C GLU A 136 14.55 -8.40 0.99
N LYS A 137 14.11 -9.64 0.71
CA LYS A 137 13.04 -9.90 -0.24
C LYS A 137 11.70 -9.37 0.27
N LEU A 138 11.43 -9.49 1.57
CA LEU A 138 10.24 -8.92 2.20
C LEU A 138 10.18 -7.40 2.01
N LEU A 139 11.26 -6.69 2.36
CA LEU A 139 11.35 -5.25 2.21
C LEU A 139 11.25 -4.83 0.75
N ARG A 140 11.96 -5.52 -0.15
CA ARG A 140 11.92 -5.24 -1.60
C ARG A 140 10.50 -5.36 -2.14
N TYR A 141 9.77 -6.41 -1.75
CA TYR A 141 8.38 -6.59 -2.15
C TYR A 141 7.47 -5.47 -1.59
N ASN A 142 7.49 -5.28 -0.27
CA ASN A 142 6.61 -4.30 0.38
C ASN A 142 6.86 -2.87 -0.13
N LEU A 143 8.12 -2.49 -0.31
CA LEU A 143 8.50 -1.19 -0.87
C LEU A 143 8.08 -1.03 -2.32
N LYS A 144 8.12 -2.10 -3.14
CA LYS A 144 7.62 -2.07 -4.53
C LYS A 144 6.13 -1.73 -4.55
N VAL A 145 5.33 -2.36 -3.69
CA VAL A 145 3.87 -2.14 -3.61
C VAL A 145 3.55 -0.74 -3.08
N ILE A 146 4.18 -0.32 -1.97
CA ILE A 146 3.99 1.03 -1.41
C ILE A 146 4.42 2.09 -2.42
N GLY A 147 5.57 1.90 -3.06
CA GLY A 147 6.13 2.82 -4.06
C GLY A 147 5.23 2.97 -5.28
N PHE A 148 4.51 1.93 -5.68
CA PHE A 148 3.52 2.00 -6.75
C PHE A 148 2.37 2.96 -6.41
N VAL A 149 1.76 2.83 -5.23
CA VAL A 149 0.64 3.71 -4.85
C VAL A 149 1.14 5.14 -4.61
N GLU A 150 2.35 5.30 -4.09
CA GLU A 150 2.99 6.61 -3.94
C GLU A 150 3.24 7.30 -5.28
N LYS A 151 3.69 6.55 -6.31
CA LYS A 151 3.81 7.08 -7.68
C LYS A 151 2.45 7.50 -8.24
N TYR A 152 1.39 6.72 -8.02
CA TYR A 152 0.03 7.10 -8.43
C TYR A 152 -0.38 8.40 -7.77
N ARG A 153 -0.27 8.50 -6.43
CA ARG A 153 -0.59 9.71 -5.66
C ARG A 153 0.17 10.93 -6.18
N LYS A 154 1.50 10.83 -6.33
CA LYS A 154 2.33 11.95 -6.80
C LYS A 154 1.92 12.43 -8.20
N ASN A 155 1.58 11.52 -9.10
CA ASN A 155 1.10 11.89 -10.43
C ASN A 155 -0.29 12.52 -10.40
N ARG A 156 -1.22 11.96 -9.63
CA ARG A 156 -2.62 12.41 -9.54
C ARG A 156 -2.74 13.81 -8.94
N TYR A 157 -1.93 14.10 -7.92
CA TYR A 157 -2.01 15.34 -7.13
C TYR A 157 -0.84 16.29 -7.39
N LYS A 158 -0.10 16.12 -8.50
CA LYS A 158 1.09 16.93 -8.81
C LYS A 158 0.83 18.44 -8.79
N ASN A 159 -0.32 18.88 -9.29
CA ASN A 159 -0.67 20.30 -9.36
C ASN A 159 -0.99 20.84 -7.96
N LEU A 160 -1.82 20.12 -7.20
CA LEU A 160 -2.11 20.45 -5.80
C LEU A 160 -0.84 20.47 -4.93
N ILE A 161 0.10 19.55 -5.17
CA ILE A 161 1.40 19.54 -4.49
C ILE A 161 2.25 20.76 -4.85
N LYS A 162 2.18 21.25 -6.10
CA LYS A 162 2.88 22.47 -6.53
C LYS A 162 2.27 23.71 -5.89
N GLU A 163 0.94 23.84 -5.90
CA GLU A 163 0.21 24.96 -5.30
C GLU A 163 0.46 25.09 -3.79
N LEU A 164 0.59 23.98 -3.07
CA LEU A 164 0.87 23.97 -1.62
C LEU A 164 2.35 24.18 -1.25
N LYS A 165 3.25 24.25 -2.26
CA LYS A 165 4.68 24.54 -2.08
C LYS A 165 5.04 25.99 -2.44
N LEU A 166 4.09 26.72 -3.04
CA LEU A 166 4.09 28.17 -3.17
C LEU A 166 3.47 28.78 -1.91
#